data_AF-A0A9W7BAG3-F1
#
_entry.id   AF-A0A9W7BAG3-F1
#
_cell.length_a   1.000
_cell.length_b   1.000
_cell.length_c   1.000
_cell.angle_alpha   90.00
_cell.angle_beta   90.00
_cell.angle_gamma   90.00
#
_symmetry.space_group_name_H-M   'P 1'
#
loop_
_entity.id
_entity.type
_entity.pdbx_description
1 polymer ?
#
loop_
_entity_poly.entity_id
_entity_poly.type
_entity_poly.pdbx_seq_one_letter_code
_entity_poly.pdbx_strand_id
1 'polypeptide(L)'
;LFDPLSLSAYVISRNKFESPLTRQEMTQADCKRLDEHLAKYKHHFASNDFYEPASVSVSEAYALYKSIKVDAPSADQDRLDAIRSVAGMALQNLFSYNVWRSGAVQSHEEGLTIIDDDELVAEASDEYFRSNNAAGLNEGGMDEVFPELSLEATRKGEGYKADIEGVKGVVERAAEEKEREDERRREEERRRRVVEARLRVERAAERRRLKLMHEDRIKRESREEAEKRTMVEEARRDIEEWRKRMFDEAERTKEERDKIKKAAKKKRDKERQKEKKRVERERKEIEEKQKKIEEEKKMASLKCTKCGEGIPRPSDVFVRSELPFCSTKCSRSHFL
;
A
#
# COMPACT_ATOMS: atom_id res chain seq x y z
N LEU A 1 18.20 -28.71 -11.19
CA LEU A 1 18.19 -27.92 -9.94
C LEU A 1 17.40 -26.65 -10.23
N PHE A 2 16.47 -26.27 -9.35
CA PHE A 2 15.77 -24.99 -9.52
C PHE A 2 16.73 -23.85 -9.22
N ASP A 3 16.62 -22.78 -10.01
CA ASP A 3 17.24 -21.50 -9.67
C ASP A 3 16.72 -21.06 -8.28
N PRO A 4 17.63 -20.77 -7.32
CA PRO A 4 17.24 -20.37 -5.96
C PRO A 4 16.30 -19.18 -5.93
N LEU A 5 16.45 -18.23 -6.86
CA LEU A 5 15.59 -17.06 -6.95
C LEU A 5 14.16 -17.47 -7.32
N SER A 6 14.03 -18.24 -8.41
CA SER A 6 12.75 -18.79 -8.87
C SER A 6 12.05 -19.64 -7.80
N LEU A 7 12.83 -20.46 -7.06
CA LEU A 7 12.29 -21.27 -5.96
C LEU A 7 11.77 -20.41 -4.81
N SER A 8 12.51 -19.37 -4.41
CA SER A 8 12.07 -18.45 -3.35
C SER A 8 10.80 -17.69 -3.74
N ALA A 9 10.75 -17.16 -4.97
CA ALA A 9 9.59 -16.47 -5.51
C ALA A 9 8.37 -17.40 -5.57
N TYR A 10 8.54 -18.65 -6.00
CA TYR A 10 7.46 -19.64 -6.03
C TYR A 10 6.89 -19.93 -4.64
N VAL A 11 7.75 -20.25 -3.67
CA VAL A 11 7.32 -20.66 -2.32
C VAL A 11 6.57 -19.53 -1.61
N ILE A 12 7.05 -18.30 -1.75
CA ILE A 12 6.45 -17.14 -1.09
C ILE A 12 5.19 -16.67 -1.82
N SER A 13 5.22 -16.60 -3.16
CA SER A 13 4.03 -16.20 -3.94
C SER A 13 2.88 -17.18 -3.78
N ARG A 14 3.16 -18.47 -3.72
CA ARG A 14 2.10 -19.47 -3.50
C ARG A 14 1.71 -19.60 -2.02
N ASN A 15 2.45 -18.97 -1.11
CA ASN A 15 2.32 -19.15 0.34
C ASN A 15 2.32 -20.65 0.72
N LYS A 16 3.14 -21.44 0.02
CA LYS A 16 3.26 -22.90 0.15
C LYS A 16 4.73 -23.25 0.25
N PHE A 17 5.17 -23.50 1.48
CA PHE A 17 6.53 -23.91 1.80
C PHE A 17 6.70 -25.42 1.57
N GLU A 18 6.59 -25.81 0.30
CA GLU A 18 6.74 -27.18 -0.18
C GLU A 18 7.68 -27.19 -1.39
N SER A 19 8.47 -28.25 -1.51
CA SER A 19 9.30 -28.47 -2.71
C SER A 19 8.40 -28.69 -3.93
N PRO A 20 8.55 -27.93 -5.03
CA PRO A 20 7.71 -28.09 -6.22
C PRO A 20 7.84 -29.46 -6.90
N LEU A 21 8.97 -30.17 -6.69
CA LEU A 21 9.21 -31.49 -7.26
C LEU A 21 8.67 -32.62 -6.38
N THR A 22 9.02 -32.59 -5.10
CA THR A 22 8.72 -33.70 -4.19
C THR A 22 7.41 -33.52 -3.44
N ARG A 23 6.84 -32.30 -3.47
CA ARG A 23 5.70 -31.88 -2.66
C ARG A 23 5.90 -32.10 -1.16
N GLN A 24 7.14 -32.25 -0.73
CA GLN A 24 7.49 -32.40 0.66
C GLN A 24 7.52 -31.01 1.31
N GLU A 25 6.93 -30.90 2.50
CA GLU A 25 7.00 -29.67 3.30
C GLU A 25 8.46 -29.30 3.57
N MET A 26 8.79 -28.04 3.32
CA MET A 26 10.09 -27.47 3.64
C MET A 26 10.18 -27.21 5.14
N THR A 27 11.32 -27.59 5.71
CA THR A 27 11.63 -27.25 7.10
C THR A 27 12.19 -25.84 7.18
N GLN A 28 12.23 -25.28 8.39
CA GLN A 28 12.91 -24.01 8.64
C GLN A 28 14.40 -24.07 8.27
N ALA A 29 15.04 -25.24 8.42
CA ALA A 29 16.43 -25.45 8.03
C ALA A 29 16.60 -25.35 6.51
N ASP A 30 15.65 -25.86 5.73
CA ASP A 30 15.68 -25.75 4.26
C ASP A 30 15.51 -24.30 3.79
N CYS A 31 14.64 -23.54 4.46
CA CYS A 31 14.45 -22.11 4.19
C CYS A 31 15.73 -21.31 4.48
N LYS A 32 16.44 -21.62 5.59
CA LYS A 32 17.74 -21.01 5.90
C LYS A 32 18.81 -21.35 4.86
N ARG A 33 18.88 -22.61 4.41
CA ARG A 33 19.80 -23.01 3.33
C ARG A 33 19.50 -22.26 2.03
N LEU A 34 18.23 -22.01 1.73
CA LEU A 34 17.83 -21.22 0.57
C LEU A 34 18.27 -19.75 0.71
N ASP A 35 18.12 -19.15 1.90
CA ASP A 35 18.62 -17.80 2.19
C ASP A 35 20.15 -17.71 2.04
N GLU A 36 20.91 -18.68 2.55
CA GLU A 36 22.36 -18.77 2.36
C GLU A 36 22.75 -18.88 0.88
N HIS A 37 21.97 -19.66 0.11
CA HIS A 37 22.20 -19.82 -1.33
C HIS A 37 21.88 -18.54 -2.11
N LEU A 38 20.80 -17.83 -1.75
CA LEU A 38 20.46 -16.51 -2.31
C LEU A 38 21.54 -15.47 -1.98
N ALA A 39 22.11 -15.50 -0.77
CA ALA A 39 23.21 -14.60 -0.40
C ALA A 39 24.46 -14.85 -1.26
N LYS A 40 24.81 -16.12 -1.53
CA LYS A 40 25.90 -16.47 -2.47
C LYS A 40 25.58 -16.04 -3.90
N TYR A 41 24.32 -16.20 -4.32
CA TYR A 41 23.85 -15.83 -5.67
C TYR A 41 23.91 -14.31 -5.91
N LYS A 42 23.64 -13.49 -4.88
CA LYS A 42 23.79 -12.01 -4.94
C LYS A 42 25.20 -11.58 -5.35
N HIS A 43 26.24 -12.26 -4.84
CA HIS A 43 27.62 -11.94 -5.21
C HIS A 43 27.94 -12.21 -6.68
N HIS A 44 27.24 -13.14 -7.33
CA HIS A 44 27.42 -13.44 -8.75
C HIS A 44 26.79 -12.40 -9.69
N PHE A 45 25.78 -11.66 -9.23
CA PHE A 45 25.05 -10.65 -10.03
C PHE A 45 25.25 -9.21 -9.56
N ALA A 46 26.09 -8.98 -8.55
CA ALA A 46 26.41 -7.66 -8.00
C ALA A 46 27.11 -6.71 -9.01
N SER A 47 27.48 -7.17 -10.21
CA SER A 47 27.91 -6.29 -11.31
C SER A 47 26.76 -5.59 -12.02
N ASN A 48 25.50 -5.98 -11.76
CA ASN A 48 24.32 -5.29 -12.27
C ASN A 48 23.70 -4.46 -11.14
N ASP A 49 23.87 -3.13 -11.19
CA ASP A 49 23.36 -2.13 -10.23
C ASP A 49 21.82 -2.12 -10.04
N PHE A 50 21.10 -3.06 -10.64
CA PHE A 50 19.63 -3.12 -10.64
C PHE A 50 19.03 -4.00 -9.55
N TYR A 51 19.84 -4.67 -8.72
CA TYR A 51 19.33 -5.62 -7.73
C TYR A 51 19.30 -5.02 -6.32
N GLU A 52 18.16 -4.43 -5.94
CA GLU A 52 17.87 -4.16 -4.53
C GLU A 52 17.60 -5.48 -3.79
N PRO A 53 18.29 -5.76 -2.67
CA PRO A 53 18.03 -6.95 -1.90
C PRO A 53 16.60 -6.91 -1.35
N ALA A 54 15.86 -8.02 -1.47
CA ALA A 54 14.61 -8.20 -0.76
C ALA A 54 14.80 -7.88 0.74
N SER A 55 13.87 -7.13 1.32
CA SER A 55 13.95 -6.66 2.71
C SER A 55 13.68 -7.75 3.74
N VAL A 56 13.20 -8.92 3.32
CA VAL A 56 12.80 -10.03 4.20
C VAL A 56 13.42 -11.34 3.69
N SER A 57 13.79 -12.24 4.60
CA SER A 57 14.43 -13.53 4.28
C SER A 57 13.42 -14.69 4.19
N VAL A 58 13.61 -15.69 3.33
CA VAL A 58 12.65 -16.80 3.14
C VAL A 58 12.37 -17.51 4.47
N SER A 59 13.37 -17.61 5.35
CA SER A 59 13.20 -18.16 6.71
C SER A 59 12.33 -17.30 7.62
N GLU A 60 12.34 -15.97 7.50
CA GLU A 60 11.39 -15.07 8.18
C GLU A 60 9.98 -15.22 7.62
N ALA A 61 9.83 -15.35 6.29
CA ALA A 61 8.54 -15.63 5.65
C ALA A 61 7.93 -16.92 6.21
N TYR A 62 8.76 -17.96 6.34
CA TYR A 62 8.36 -19.25 6.92
C TYR A 62 7.93 -19.12 8.39
N ALA A 63 8.67 -18.35 9.18
CA ALA A 63 8.33 -18.09 10.57
C ALA A 63 6.98 -17.35 10.69
N LEU A 64 6.75 -16.33 9.86
CA LEU A 64 5.46 -15.63 9.78
C LEU A 64 4.35 -16.58 9.37
N TYR A 65 4.55 -17.39 8.34
CA TYR A 65 3.60 -18.42 7.90
C TYR A 65 3.21 -19.39 9.04
N LYS A 66 4.19 -19.93 9.77
CA LYS A 66 3.95 -20.81 10.92
C LYS A 66 3.33 -20.08 12.12
N SER A 67 3.53 -18.77 12.26
CA SER A 67 2.93 -17.96 13.33
C SER A 67 1.43 -17.69 13.12
N ILE A 68 0.94 -17.80 11.88
CA ILE A 68 -0.49 -17.74 11.52
C ILE A 68 -1.14 -19.09 11.83
N LYS A 69 -0.94 -19.59 13.05
CA LYS A 69 -1.75 -20.66 13.63
C LYS A 69 -2.97 -20.00 14.24
N VAL A 70 -4.04 -19.99 13.45
CA VAL A 70 -5.35 -19.61 13.96
C VAL A 70 -5.98 -20.89 14.50
N ASP A 71 -6.03 -21.02 15.83
CA ASP A 71 -6.78 -22.07 16.50
C ASP A 71 -8.28 -21.76 16.35
N ALA A 72 -8.85 -22.03 15.17
CA ALA A 72 -10.28 -21.87 14.92
C ALA A 72 -11.00 -23.21 15.02
N PRO A 73 -12.17 -23.26 15.70
CA PRO A 73 -13.05 -24.42 15.63
C PRO A 73 -13.53 -24.64 14.20
N SER A 74 -13.82 -25.90 13.85
CA SER A 74 -14.05 -26.42 12.49
C SER A 74 -15.16 -25.76 11.65
N ALA A 75 -15.90 -24.79 12.19
CA ALA A 75 -16.99 -24.09 11.52
C ALA A 75 -16.55 -22.82 10.74
N ASP A 76 -15.29 -22.37 10.87
CA ASP A 76 -14.81 -21.09 10.32
C ASP A 76 -13.73 -21.27 9.21
N GLN A 77 -13.84 -22.32 8.39
CA GLN A 77 -12.86 -22.62 7.34
C GLN A 77 -12.72 -21.49 6.32
N ASP A 78 -13.83 -20.87 5.91
CA ASP A 78 -13.84 -19.74 4.96
C ASP A 78 -13.09 -18.53 5.53
N ARG A 79 -13.20 -18.30 6.84
CA ARG A 79 -12.50 -17.22 7.54
C ARG A 79 -11.01 -17.50 7.64
N LEU A 80 -10.62 -18.76 7.88
CA LEU A 80 -9.22 -19.18 7.86
C LEU A 80 -8.59 -18.97 6.50
N ASP A 81 -9.29 -19.34 5.43
CA ASP A 81 -8.79 -19.17 4.06
C ASP A 81 -8.71 -17.69 3.66
N ALA A 82 -9.65 -16.85 4.12
CA ALA A 82 -9.55 -15.40 3.98
C ALA A 82 -8.32 -14.81 4.69
N ILE A 83 -8.04 -15.24 5.93
CA ILE A 83 -6.86 -14.80 6.69
C ILE A 83 -5.56 -15.26 6.01
N ARG A 84 -5.51 -16.52 5.55
CA ARG A 84 -4.35 -17.05 4.80
C ARG A 84 -4.14 -16.32 3.49
N SER A 85 -5.21 -15.94 2.79
CA SER A 85 -5.16 -15.15 1.57
C SER A 85 -4.59 -13.75 1.83
N VAL A 86 -5.09 -13.05 2.85
CA VAL A 86 -4.58 -11.72 3.25
C VAL A 86 -3.12 -11.79 3.69
N ALA A 87 -2.75 -12.80 4.47
CA ALA A 87 -1.37 -13.01 4.87
C ALA A 87 -0.47 -13.38 3.68
N GLY A 88 -0.98 -14.17 2.74
CA GLY A 88 -0.30 -14.50 1.49
C GLY A 88 -0.02 -13.24 0.66
N MET A 89 -1.00 -12.34 0.52
CA MET A 89 -0.80 -11.04 -0.15
C MET A 89 0.19 -10.13 0.59
N ALA A 90 0.16 -10.12 1.93
CA ALA A 90 1.12 -9.34 2.72
C ALA A 90 2.55 -9.87 2.56
N LEU A 91 2.74 -11.19 2.62
CA LEU A 91 4.03 -11.84 2.38
C LEU A 91 4.49 -11.64 0.93
N GLN A 92 3.59 -11.76 -0.05
CA GLN A 92 3.88 -11.43 -1.43
C GLN A 92 4.39 -10.00 -1.57
N ASN A 93 3.77 -9.00 -0.93
CA ASN A 93 4.23 -7.62 -1.02
C ASN A 93 5.58 -7.38 -0.32
N LEU A 94 5.85 -8.09 0.78
CA LEU A 94 7.14 -8.04 1.48
C LEU A 94 8.28 -8.70 0.69
N PHE A 95 7.94 -9.69 -0.14
CA PHE A 95 8.87 -10.46 -0.98
C PHE A 95 8.73 -10.20 -2.47
N SER A 96 7.93 -9.20 -2.85
CA SER A 96 7.85 -8.71 -4.22
C SER A 96 9.17 -8.01 -4.49
N TYR A 97 10.15 -8.85 -4.73
CA TYR A 97 11.29 -8.61 -5.57
C TYR A 97 10.83 -7.70 -6.69
N ASN A 98 11.58 -6.63 -6.91
CA ASN A 98 11.54 -5.82 -8.13
C ASN A 98 11.92 -6.64 -9.39
N VAL A 99 11.70 -7.97 -9.42
CA VAL A 99 11.71 -8.81 -10.62
C VAL A 99 10.74 -8.24 -11.67
N TRP A 100 9.70 -7.52 -11.25
CA TRP A 100 8.79 -6.77 -12.15
C TRP A 100 9.28 -5.37 -12.51
N ARG A 101 10.30 -4.83 -11.82
CA ARG A 101 10.88 -3.49 -12.11
C ARG A 101 12.09 -3.58 -13.03
N SER A 102 12.78 -4.72 -13.07
CA SER A 102 13.63 -5.10 -14.20
C SER A 102 12.70 -5.62 -15.30
N GLY A 103 12.37 -4.79 -16.30
CA GLY A 103 11.38 -5.06 -17.35
C GLY A 103 11.64 -6.25 -18.29
N ALA A 104 11.88 -7.45 -17.74
CA ALA A 104 12.19 -8.68 -18.48
C ALA A 104 11.07 -9.73 -18.45
N VAL A 105 9.99 -9.55 -17.66
CA VAL A 105 8.88 -10.54 -17.58
C VAL A 105 7.49 -9.91 -17.77
N GLN A 106 7.41 -8.62 -18.11
CA GLN A 106 6.17 -7.97 -18.58
C GLN A 106 6.14 -7.77 -20.10
N SER A 107 6.91 -8.55 -20.87
CA SER A 107 6.67 -8.65 -22.31
C SER A 107 5.54 -9.64 -22.59
N HIS A 108 4.35 -9.07 -22.82
CA HIS A 108 3.40 -9.49 -23.86
C HIS A 108 2.58 -10.79 -23.67
N GLU A 109 1.39 -10.65 -23.09
CA GLU A 109 0.18 -11.29 -23.67
C GLU A 109 -0.46 -10.44 -24.79
N GLU A 110 0.07 -9.24 -25.10
CA GLU A 110 -0.40 -8.41 -26.22
C GLU A 110 0.53 -8.47 -27.45
N GLY A 111 0.76 -9.66 -28.00
CA GLY A 111 1.38 -9.80 -29.33
C GLY A 111 2.87 -10.13 -29.30
N LEU A 112 3.17 -11.29 -29.88
CA LEU A 112 4.51 -11.75 -30.23
C LEU A 112 5.18 -10.74 -31.19
N THR A 113 6.00 -9.84 -30.67
CA THR A 113 7.11 -9.30 -31.45
C THR A 113 8.23 -10.33 -31.42
N ILE A 114 8.31 -11.14 -32.48
CA ILE A 114 9.48 -11.95 -32.80
C ILE A 114 10.65 -10.97 -32.95
N ILE A 115 11.62 -11.07 -32.03
CA ILE A 115 12.91 -10.42 -32.20
C ILE A 115 13.73 -11.42 -33.02
N ASP A 116 13.94 -11.15 -34.30
CA ASP A 116 14.89 -11.90 -35.13
C ASP A 116 16.30 -11.58 -34.62
N ASP A 117 17.01 -12.60 -34.15
CA ASP A 117 18.42 -12.52 -33.72
C ASP A 117 19.38 -12.16 -34.88
N ASP A 118 18.84 -11.97 -36.09
CA ASP A 118 19.56 -11.69 -37.33
C ASP A 118 20.09 -10.25 -37.40
N GLU A 119 19.45 -9.29 -36.71
CA GLU A 119 19.79 -7.86 -36.82
C GLU A 119 21.00 -7.48 -35.95
N LEU A 120 21.19 -8.13 -34.79
CA LEU A 120 22.37 -7.96 -33.94
C LEU A 120 23.62 -8.68 -34.50
N VAL A 121 23.43 -9.77 -35.26
CA VAL A 121 24.53 -10.45 -35.95
C VAL A 121 25.07 -9.60 -37.11
N ALA A 122 24.24 -8.79 -37.76
CA ALA A 122 24.68 -7.90 -38.84
C ALA A 122 25.62 -6.80 -38.34
N GLU A 123 25.34 -6.14 -37.21
CA GLU A 123 26.24 -5.10 -36.68
C GLU A 123 27.56 -5.67 -36.12
N ALA A 124 27.52 -6.82 -35.46
CA ALA A 124 28.73 -7.48 -34.95
C ALA A 124 29.61 -8.07 -36.08
N SER A 125 29.00 -8.54 -37.18
CA SER A 125 29.75 -9.07 -38.33
C SER A 125 30.39 -7.97 -39.19
N ASP A 126 29.77 -6.80 -39.28
CA ASP A 126 30.33 -5.62 -39.98
C ASP A 126 31.56 -5.07 -39.26
N GLU A 127 31.58 -5.10 -37.92
CA GLU A 127 32.73 -4.68 -37.12
C GLU A 127 33.88 -5.71 -37.22
N TYR A 128 33.57 -7.01 -37.27
CA TYR A 128 34.55 -8.09 -37.46
C TYR A 128 35.16 -8.10 -38.88
N PHE A 129 34.39 -7.76 -39.92
CA PHE A 129 34.91 -7.64 -41.29
C PHE A 129 35.78 -6.40 -41.48
N ARG A 130 35.46 -5.28 -40.81
CA ARG A 130 36.31 -4.07 -40.84
C ARG A 130 37.62 -4.27 -40.07
N SER A 131 37.62 -5.03 -38.97
CA SER A 131 38.85 -5.33 -38.24
C SER A 131 39.76 -6.32 -38.97
N ASN A 132 39.21 -7.33 -39.67
CA ASN A 132 40.03 -8.30 -40.40
C ASN A 132 40.55 -7.79 -41.76
N ASN A 133 39.83 -6.90 -42.45
CA ASN A 133 40.35 -6.30 -43.68
C ASN A 133 41.42 -5.22 -43.45
N ALA A 134 41.50 -4.63 -42.25
CA ALA A 134 42.57 -3.70 -41.89
C ALA A 134 43.89 -4.41 -41.53
N ALA A 135 43.85 -5.72 -41.20
CA ALA A 135 45.02 -6.50 -40.79
C ALA A 135 45.59 -7.42 -41.90
N GLY A 136 44.92 -7.54 -43.06
CA GLY A 136 45.24 -8.54 -44.09
C GLY A 136 46.03 -8.06 -45.32
N LEU A 137 46.54 -6.82 -45.34
CA LEU A 137 47.25 -6.25 -46.49
C LEU A 137 48.73 -5.94 -46.23
N ASN A 138 49.36 -6.65 -45.28
CA ASN A 138 50.81 -6.66 -45.16
C ASN A 138 51.38 -8.02 -45.58
N GLU A 139 51.99 -8.00 -46.77
CA GLU A 139 53.34 -8.53 -47.03
C GLU A 139 53.64 -9.98 -46.60
N GLY A 140 53.46 -10.89 -47.55
CA GLY A 140 54.08 -12.21 -47.59
C GLY A 140 53.58 -12.92 -48.85
N GLY A 141 54.23 -12.78 -50.01
CA GLY A 141 55.58 -13.30 -50.21
C GLY A 141 55.48 -14.74 -50.69
N MET A 142 54.98 -14.96 -51.90
CA MET A 142 55.17 -16.22 -52.62
C MET A 142 55.53 -15.92 -54.08
N ASP A 143 56.79 -15.52 -54.25
CA ASP A 143 57.55 -15.72 -55.47
C ASP A 143 57.80 -17.24 -55.62
N GLU A 144 56.79 -17.98 -56.08
CA GLU A 144 57.04 -19.28 -56.71
C GLU A 144 57.12 -19.09 -58.21
N VAL A 145 58.34 -18.71 -58.58
CA VAL A 145 59.00 -18.94 -59.85
C VAL A 145 58.46 -20.20 -60.52
N PHE A 146 57.86 -20.05 -61.71
CA PHE A 146 57.57 -21.13 -62.64
C PHE A 146 58.61 -21.06 -63.77
N PRO A 147 59.77 -21.73 -63.68
CA PRO A 147 60.85 -21.56 -64.63
C PRO A 147 60.92 -22.76 -65.58
N GLU A 148 59.88 -23.10 -66.36
CA GLU A 148 60.06 -24.18 -67.36
C GLU A 148 59.06 -24.27 -68.52
N LEU A 149 58.48 -23.14 -68.96
CA LEU A 149 57.73 -23.09 -70.23
C LEU A 149 58.09 -21.84 -71.04
N SER A 150 59.34 -21.73 -71.48
CA SER A 150 59.77 -20.57 -72.29
C SER A 150 60.95 -20.88 -73.23
N LEU A 151 60.93 -21.97 -74.01
CA LEU A 151 61.97 -22.17 -75.03
C LEU A 151 61.53 -22.81 -76.37
N GLU A 152 60.25 -23.13 -76.60
CA GLU A 152 59.81 -23.71 -77.89
C GLU A 152 58.87 -22.82 -78.75
N ALA A 153 58.55 -21.60 -78.32
CA ALA A 153 57.64 -20.71 -79.06
C ALA A 153 58.32 -19.63 -79.92
N THR A 154 59.64 -19.69 -80.13
CA THR A 154 60.41 -18.71 -80.95
C THR A 154 60.78 -19.22 -82.34
N ARG A 155 59.96 -20.10 -82.94
CA ARG A 155 60.14 -20.56 -84.33
C ARG A 155 58.83 -20.50 -85.13
N LYS A 156 58.28 -19.29 -85.31
CA LYS A 156 57.31 -18.92 -86.37
C LYS A 156 57.03 -17.40 -86.34
N GLY A 157 58.10 -16.60 -86.32
CA GLY A 157 58.00 -15.17 -86.58
C GLY A 157 58.11 -14.92 -88.06
N GLU A 158 57.01 -14.56 -88.72
CA GLU A 158 56.97 -13.67 -89.91
C GLU A 158 55.56 -13.44 -90.49
N GLY A 159 54.50 -14.05 -89.95
CA GLY A 159 53.12 -13.84 -90.41
C GLY A 159 52.24 -12.83 -89.66
N TYR A 160 52.66 -12.28 -88.51
CA TYR A 160 51.75 -11.61 -87.55
C TYR A 160 51.70 -10.07 -87.61
N LYS A 161 52.20 -9.43 -88.67
CA LYS A 161 52.15 -7.95 -88.75
C LYS A 161 50.78 -7.39 -89.17
N ALA A 162 49.95 -8.16 -89.87
CA ALA A 162 48.63 -7.72 -90.33
C ALA A 162 47.54 -7.77 -89.25
N ASP A 163 47.69 -8.61 -88.22
CA ASP A 163 46.68 -8.76 -87.15
C ASP A 163 46.82 -7.75 -86.00
N ILE A 164 47.95 -7.03 -85.90
CA ILE A 164 48.21 -6.10 -84.78
C ILE A 164 47.37 -4.81 -84.89
N GLU A 165 47.00 -4.36 -86.09
CA GLU A 165 46.15 -3.18 -86.27
C GLU A 165 44.69 -3.46 -85.90
N GLY A 166 44.18 -4.67 -86.17
CA GLY A 166 42.85 -5.10 -85.72
C GLY A 166 42.73 -5.15 -84.19
N VAL A 167 43.79 -5.58 -83.50
CA VAL A 167 43.85 -5.63 -82.03
C VAL A 167 43.84 -4.23 -81.42
N LYS A 168 44.53 -3.23 -82.01
CA LYS A 168 44.52 -1.84 -81.51
C LYS A 168 43.12 -1.24 -81.46
N GLY A 169 42.33 -1.41 -82.52
CA GLY A 169 40.94 -0.92 -82.56
C GLY A 169 39.97 -1.65 -81.62
N VAL A 170 40.31 -2.87 -81.18
CA VAL A 170 39.55 -3.57 -80.12
C VAL A 170 39.93 -3.04 -78.74
N VAL A 171 41.23 -2.78 -78.50
CA VAL A 171 41.72 -2.23 -77.23
C VAL A 171 41.20 -0.81 -77.00
N GLU A 172 41.16 0.04 -78.03
CA GLU A 172 40.60 1.40 -77.91
C GLU A 172 39.10 1.38 -77.60
N ARG A 173 38.32 0.53 -78.29
CA ARG A 173 36.89 0.36 -78.00
C ARG A 173 36.63 -0.19 -76.59
N ALA A 174 37.44 -1.14 -76.14
CA ALA A 174 37.36 -1.67 -74.78
C ALA A 174 37.73 -0.60 -73.73
N ALA A 175 38.69 0.28 -74.03
CA ALA A 175 39.06 1.39 -73.16
C ALA A 175 37.93 2.43 -73.05
N GLU A 176 37.32 2.83 -74.16
CA GLU A 176 36.16 3.73 -74.16
C GLU A 176 34.94 3.13 -73.46
N GLU A 177 34.67 1.84 -73.67
CA GLU A 177 33.57 1.13 -73.00
C GLU A 177 33.79 1.08 -71.48
N LYS A 178 35.02 0.81 -71.04
CA LYS A 178 35.41 0.83 -69.64
C LYS A 178 35.28 2.24 -69.03
N GLU A 179 35.65 3.28 -69.76
CA GLU A 179 35.49 4.67 -69.30
C GLU A 179 34.01 5.03 -69.11
N ARG A 180 33.14 4.65 -70.06
CA ARG A 180 31.68 4.83 -69.95
C ARG A 180 31.10 4.03 -68.78
N GLU A 181 31.57 2.82 -68.55
CA GLU A 181 31.15 2.01 -67.40
C GLU A 181 31.59 2.63 -66.07
N ASP A 182 32.82 3.12 -65.98
CA ASP A 182 33.34 3.83 -64.82
C ASP A 182 32.56 5.12 -64.56
N GLU A 183 32.16 5.85 -65.60
CA GLU A 183 31.28 7.01 -65.48
C GLU A 183 29.90 6.64 -64.94
N ARG A 184 29.26 5.59 -65.47
CA ARG A 184 27.98 5.07 -64.94
C ARG A 184 28.10 4.68 -63.47
N ARG A 185 29.19 4.02 -63.08
CA ARG A 185 29.45 3.62 -61.69
C ARG A 185 29.61 4.84 -60.78
N ARG A 186 30.34 5.88 -61.21
CA ARG A 186 30.48 7.14 -60.47
C ARG A 186 29.14 7.86 -60.35
N GLU A 187 28.33 7.89 -61.40
CA GLU A 187 26.99 8.50 -61.35
C GLU A 187 26.06 7.74 -60.40
N GLU A 188 26.05 6.42 -60.46
CA GLU A 188 25.26 5.58 -59.56
C GLU A 188 25.70 5.78 -58.10
N GLU A 189 27.02 5.85 -57.84
CA GLU A 189 27.54 6.14 -56.51
C GLU A 189 27.10 7.53 -56.02
N ARG A 190 27.12 8.55 -56.90
CA ARG A 190 26.59 9.89 -56.56
C ARG A 190 25.11 9.84 -56.22
N ARG A 191 24.30 9.08 -56.97
CA ARG A 191 22.87 8.87 -56.68
C ARG A 191 22.67 8.18 -55.34
N ARG A 192 23.44 7.13 -55.05
CA ARG A 192 23.42 6.42 -53.75
C ARG A 192 23.73 7.37 -52.59
N ARG A 193 24.79 8.19 -52.71
CA ARG A 193 25.17 9.18 -51.69
C ARG A 193 24.06 10.22 -51.44
N VAL A 194 23.36 10.68 -52.48
CA VAL A 194 22.25 11.62 -52.34
C VAL A 194 21.05 10.97 -51.63
N VAL A 195 20.69 9.74 -52.01
CA VAL A 195 19.62 8.98 -51.34
C VAL A 195 19.96 8.73 -49.87
N GLU A 196 21.19 8.31 -49.58
CA GLU A 196 21.66 8.08 -48.22
C GLU A 196 21.63 9.37 -47.38
N ALA A 197 22.10 10.49 -47.93
CA ALA A 197 22.05 11.79 -47.27
C ALA A 197 20.59 12.21 -46.97
N ARG A 198 19.67 11.98 -47.90
CA ARG A 198 18.23 12.23 -47.70
C ARG A 198 17.66 11.38 -46.56
N LEU A 199 17.95 10.08 -46.54
CA LEU A 199 17.51 9.17 -45.47
C LEU A 199 18.07 9.57 -44.10
N ARG A 200 19.32 10.05 -44.04
CA ARG A 200 19.91 10.55 -42.78
C ARG A 200 19.16 11.77 -42.25
N VAL A 201 18.77 12.71 -43.13
CA VAL A 201 17.98 13.89 -42.75
C VAL A 201 16.58 13.49 -42.30
N GLU A 202 15.93 12.57 -43.00
CA GLU A 202 14.60 12.07 -42.65
C GLU A 202 14.58 11.37 -41.28
N ARG A 203 15.51 10.45 -41.04
CA ARG A 203 15.69 9.81 -39.73
C ARG A 203 15.99 10.83 -38.62
N ALA A 204 16.77 11.87 -38.92
CA ALA A 204 17.04 12.94 -37.96
C ALA A 204 15.77 13.78 -37.65
N ALA A 205 14.94 14.04 -38.65
CA ALA A 205 13.66 14.73 -38.47
C ALA A 205 12.66 13.87 -37.67
N GLU A 206 12.59 12.58 -37.94
CA GLU A 206 11.75 11.63 -37.20
C GLU A 206 12.15 11.54 -35.72
N ARG A 207 13.46 11.42 -35.43
CA ARG A 207 13.96 11.48 -34.04
C ARG A 207 13.57 12.77 -33.33
N ARG A 208 13.59 13.92 -34.02
CA ARG A 208 13.13 15.19 -33.45
C ARG A 208 11.63 15.19 -33.18
N ARG A 209 10.81 14.63 -34.08
CA ARG A 209 9.36 14.50 -33.87
C ARG A 209 9.06 13.60 -32.67
N LEU A 210 9.72 12.45 -32.56
CA LEU A 210 9.56 11.54 -31.42
C LEU A 210 9.95 12.20 -30.09
N LYS A 211 11.04 12.98 -30.07
CA LYS A 211 11.43 13.76 -28.88
C LYS A 211 10.37 14.77 -28.47
N LEU A 212 9.83 15.54 -29.43
CA LEU A 212 8.76 16.51 -29.15
C LEU A 212 7.49 15.82 -28.62
N MET A 213 7.07 14.71 -29.24
CA MET A 213 5.92 13.95 -28.77
C MET A 213 6.13 13.38 -27.36
N HIS A 214 7.33 12.93 -27.04
CA HIS A 214 7.68 12.44 -25.71
C HIS A 214 7.69 13.57 -24.67
N GLU A 215 8.27 14.72 -25.00
CA GLU A 215 8.24 15.92 -24.14
C GLU A 215 6.81 16.40 -23.88
N ASP A 216 5.95 16.40 -24.89
CA ASP A 216 4.53 16.77 -24.74
C ASP A 216 3.76 15.74 -23.92
N ARG A 217 4.09 14.45 -24.03
CA ARG A 217 3.53 13.40 -23.17
C ARG A 217 3.91 13.62 -21.71
N ILE A 218 5.20 13.85 -21.43
CA ILE A 218 5.69 14.15 -20.08
C ILE A 218 5.00 15.40 -19.51
N LYS A 219 4.86 16.46 -20.31
CA LYS A 219 4.16 17.68 -19.88
C LYS A 219 2.68 17.42 -19.55
N ARG A 220 2.00 16.57 -20.32
CA ARG A 220 0.61 16.19 -20.06
C ARG A 220 0.49 15.39 -18.76
N GLU A 221 1.32 14.35 -18.61
CA GLU A 221 1.38 13.53 -17.40
C GLU A 221 1.69 14.39 -16.16
N SER A 222 2.63 15.32 -16.27
CA SER A 222 2.97 16.26 -15.19
C SER A 222 1.80 17.18 -14.81
N ARG A 223 0.99 17.63 -15.77
CA ARG A 223 -0.22 18.43 -15.50
C ARG A 223 -1.30 17.58 -14.82
N GLU A 224 -1.55 16.37 -15.31
CA GLU A 224 -2.50 15.44 -14.71
C GLU A 224 -2.10 15.07 -13.27
N GLU A 225 -0.80 14.89 -13.00
CA GLU A 225 -0.30 14.68 -11.65
C GLU A 225 -0.49 15.91 -10.75
N ALA A 226 -0.26 17.11 -11.28
CA ALA A 226 -0.51 18.34 -10.54
C ALA A 226 -2.00 18.49 -10.20
N GLU A 227 -2.90 18.22 -11.14
CA GLU A 227 -4.35 18.23 -10.91
C GLU A 227 -4.75 17.21 -9.84
N LYS A 228 -4.26 15.96 -9.93
CA LYS A 228 -4.48 14.93 -8.90
C LYS A 228 -4.00 15.37 -7.53
N ARG A 229 -2.85 16.04 -7.43
CA ARG A 229 -2.35 16.59 -6.15
C ARG A 229 -3.30 17.64 -5.59
N THR A 230 -3.77 18.57 -6.43
CA THR A 230 -4.73 19.60 -5.98
C THR A 230 -6.06 19.00 -5.50
N MET A 231 -6.58 17.97 -6.19
CA MET A 231 -7.78 17.25 -5.75
C MET A 231 -7.58 16.55 -4.40
N VAL A 232 -6.40 15.93 -4.18
CA VAL A 232 -6.08 15.29 -2.90
C VAL A 232 -5.98 16.32 -1.77
N GLU A 233 -5.40 17.50 -2.02
CA GLU A 233 -5.33 18.59 -1.04
C GLU A 233 -6.71 19.17 -0.72
N GLU A 234 -7.59 19.31 -1.71
CA GLU A 234 -8.99 19.70 -1.50
C GLU A 234 -9.75 18.67 -0.67
N ALA A 235 -9.66 17.39 -1.00
CA ALA A 235 -10.27 16.32 -0.21
C ALA A 235 -9.75 16.28 1.24
N ARG A 236 -8.46 16.58 1.47
CA ARG A 236 -7.90 16.72 2.83
C ARG A 236 -8.54 17.87 3.59
N ARG A 237 -8.71 19.04 2.96
CA ARG A 237 -9.39 20.19 3.57
C ARG A 237 -10.83 19.86 3.93
N ASP A 238 -11.57 19.20 3.04
CA ASP A 238 -12.95 18.79 3.29
C ASP A 238 -13.07 17.84 4.49
N ILE A 239 -12.14 16.90 4.63
CA ILE A 239 -12.08 15.98 5.79
C ILE A 239 -11.79 16.74 7.07
N GLU A 240 -10.88 17.72 7.06
CA GLU A 240 -10.57 18.55 8.22
C GLU A 240 -11.76 19.42 8.63
N GLU A 241 -12.44 20.06 7.68
CA GLU A 241 -13.66 20.83 7.94
C GLU A 241 -14.79 19.95 8.48
N TRP A 242 -14.96 18.74 7.94
CA TRP A 242 -15.91 17.77 8.46
C TRP A 242 -15.58 17.37 9.91
N ARG A 243 -14.31 17.06 10.21
CA ARG A 243 -13.88 16.75 11.58
C ARG A 243 -14.18 17.90 12.54
N LYS A 244 -13.87 19.13 12.14
CA LYS A 244 -14.16 20.33 12.93
C LYS A 244 -15.66 20.45 13.23
N ARG A 245 -16.52 20.30 12.22
CA ARG A 245 -17.99 20.30 12.41
C ARG A 245 -18.46 19.23 13.39
N MET A 246 -17.91 18.02 13.30
CA MET A 246 -18.24 16.91 14.20
C MET A 246 -17.83 17.21 15.65
N PHE A 247 -16.66 17.84 15.87
CA PHE A 247 -16.23 18.26 17.20
C PHE A 247 -17.14 19.36 17.77
N ASP A 248 -17.46 20.39 16.97
CA ASP A 248 -18.34 21.49 17.40
C ASP A 248 -19.77 21.00 17.73
N GLU A 249 -20.27 19.98 17.01
CA GLU A 249 -21.54 19.33 17.34
C GLU A 249 -21.45 18.49 18.63
N ALA A 250 -20.36 17.75 18.83
CA ALA A 250 -20.11 17.00 20.05
C ALA A 250 -20.01 17.92 21.29
N GLU A 251 -19.39 19.10 21.16
CA GLU A 251 -19.35 20.09 22.24
C GLU A 251 -20.73 20.67 22.54
N ARG A 252 -21.51 21.05 21.52
CA ARG A 252 -22.89 21.53 21.70
C ARG A 252 -23.78 20.51 22.41
N THR A 253 -23.72 19.25 22.00
CA THR A 253 -24.50 18.18 22.65
C THR A 253 -24.04 17.91 24.10
N LYS A 254 -22.74 18.06 24.39
CA LYS A 254 -22.21 17.99 25.77
C LYS A 254 -22.73 19.14 26.63
N GLU A 255 -22.71 20.36 26.13
CA GLU A 255 -23.27 21.52 26.83
C GLU A 255 -24.77 21.38 27.11
N GLU A 256 -25.55 20.88 26.15
CA GLU A 256 -26.97 20.60 26.33
C GLU A 256 -27.20 19.54 27.40
N ARG A 257 -26.44 18.43 27.38
CA ARG A 257 -26.49 17.39 28.41
C ARG A 257 -26.17 17.96 29.79
N ASP A 258 -25.19 18.85 29.90
CA ASP A 258 -24.84 19.49 31.17
C ASP A 258 -25.90 20.48 31.65
N LYS A 259 -26.54 21.22 30.74
CA LYS A 259 -27.71 22.06 31.07
C LYS A 259 -28.87 21.22 31.58
N ILE A 260 -29.19 20.09 30.94
CA ILE A 260 -30.23 19.14 31.35
C ILE A 260 -29.89 18.56 32.73
N LYS A 261 -28.65 18.10 32.95
CA LYS A 261 -28.19 17.57 34.25
C LYS A 261 -28.30 18.62 35.36
N LYS A 262 -27.88 19.87 35.11
CA LYS A 262 -28.00 20.98 36.08
C LYS A 262 -29.47 21.28 36.39
N ALA A 263 -30.35 21.31 35.39
CA ALA A 263 -31.79 21.50 35.58
C ALA A 263 -32.42 20.36 36.38
N ALA A 264 -32.10 19.10 36.06
CA ALA A 264 -32.56 17.93 36.78
C ALA A 264 -32.09 17.91 38.23
N LYS A 265 -30.83 18.27 38.50
CA LYS A 265 -30.29 18.42 39.87
C LYS A 265 -31.05 19.49 40.65
N LYS A 266 -31.24 20.68 40.08
CA LYS A 266 -32.04 21.77 40.70
C LYS A 266 -33.49 21.33 41.00
N LYS A 267 -34.11 20.55 40.11
CA LYS A 267 -35.47 20.01 40.34
C LYS A 267 -35.50 19.03 41.51
N ARG A 268 -34.55 18.08 41.56
CA ARG A 268 -34.41 17.13 42.68
C ARG A 268 -34.14 17.82 44.01
N ASP A 269 -33.30 18.85 44.03
CA ASP A 269 -33.01 19.62 45.24
C ASP A 269 -34.24 20.40 45.73
N LYS A 270 -35.03 20.98 44.81
CA LYS A 270 -36.32 21.62 45.13
C LYS A 270 -37.34 20.61 45.69
N GLU A 271 -37.45 19.42 45.10
CA GLU A 271 -38.32 18.35 45.60
C GLU A 271 -37.88 17.87 46.99
N ARG A 272 -36.59 17.65 47.21
CA ARG A 272 -36.03 17.32 48.54
C ARG A 272 -36.31 18.40 49.58
N GLN A 273 -36.22 19.69 49.22
CA GLN A 273 -36.56 20.79 50.13
C GLN A 273 -38.06 20.82 50.46
N LYS A 274 -38.94 20.59 49.48
CA LYS A 274 -40.38 20.49 49.70
C LYS A 274 -40.72 19.30 50.60
N GLU A 275 -40.11 18.14 50.37
CA GLU A 275 -40.31 16.94 51.17
C GLU A 275 -39.82 17.13 52.61
N LYS A 276 -38.62 17.71 52.81
CA LYS A 276 -38.14 18.07 54.15
C LYS A 276 -39.12 18.97 54.90
N LYS A 277 -39.68 19.99 54.23
CA LYS A 277 -40.69 20.89 54.83
C LYS A 277 -41.99 20.16 55.15
N ARG A 278 -42.41 19.20 54.32
CA ARG A 278 -43.59 18.38 54.57
C ARG A 278 -43.40 17.48 55.79
N VAL A 279 -42.30 16.74 55.83
CA VAL A 279 -41.92 15.88 56.97
C VAL A 279 -41.80 16.69 58.27
N GLU A 280 -41.23 17.91 58.22
CA GLU A 280 -41.16 18.78 59.40
C GLU A 280 -42.53 19.22 59.90
N ARG A 281 -43.48 19.53 58.98
CA ARG A 281 -44.87 19.86 59.34
C ARG A 281 -45.59 18.67 59.96
N GLU A 282 -45.48 17.49 59.33
CA GLU A 282 -46.06 16.24 59.86
C GLU A 282 -45.48 15.91 61.24
N ARG A 283 -44.17 16.12 61.46
CA ARG A 283 -43.55 15.95 62.78
C ARG A 283 -44.10 16.91 63.83
N LYS A 284 -44.28 18.19 63.48
CA LYS A 284 -44.89 19.19 64.40
C LYS A 284 -46.33 18.85 64.74
N GLU A 285 -47.13 18.40 63.76
CA GLU A 285 -48.50 17.95 63.99
C GLU A 285 -48.58 16.72 64.91
N ILE A 286 -47.67 15.75 64.74
CA ILE A 286 -47.58 14.58 65.61
C ILE A 286 -47.17 15.00 67.03
N GLU A 287 -46.18 15.89 67.16
CA GLU A 287 -45.73 16.40 68.47
C GLU A 287 -46.86 17.17 69.18
N GLU A 288 -47.63 18.00 68.47
CA GLU A 288 -48.78 18.71 69.01
C GLU A 288 -49.90 17.74 69.44
N LYS A 289 -50.18 16.71 68.65
CA LYS A 289 -51.12 15.63 69.02
C LYS A 289 -50.64 14.88 70.25
N GLN A 290 -49.35 14.57 70.36
CA GLN A 290 -48.77 13.91 71.53
C GLN A 290 -48.88 14.79 72.78
N LYS A 291 -48.61 16.08 72.68
CA LYS A 291 -48.80 17.05 73.79
C LYS A 291 -50.26 17.09 74.24
N LYS A 292 -51.21 17.16 73.31
CA LYS A 292 -52.66 17.10 73.62
C LYS A 292 -53.04 15.80 74.33
N ILE A 293 -52.56 14.65 73.85
CA ILE A 293 -52.80 13.35 74.50
C ILE A 293 -52.16 13.32 75.90
N GLU A 294 -50.97 13.89 76.09
CA GLU A 294 -50.31 13.93 77.39
C GLU A 294 -51.03 14.87 78.37
N GLU A 295 -51.51 16.03 77.91
CA GLU A 295 -52.37 16.93 78.67
C GLU A 295 -53.70 16.26 79.05
N GLU A 296 -54.35 15.58 78.11
CA GLU A 296 -55.55 14.79 78.37
C GLU A 296 -55.27 13.67 79.38
N LYS A 297 -54.13 12.97 79.29
CA LYS A 297 -53.72 11.96 80.27
C LYS A 297 -53.46 12.59 81.65
N LYS A 298 -52.80 13.75 81.73
CA LYS A 298 -52.59 14.49 82.99
C LYS A 298 -53.93 14.86 83.61
N MET A 299 -54.85 15.41 82.81
CA MET A 299 -56.19 15.77 83.24
C MET A 299 -57.04 14.55 83.65
N ALA A 300 -56.94 13.42 82.93
CA ALA A 300 -57.62 12.18 83.28
C ALA A 300 -57.01 11.47 84.49
N SER A 301 -55.72 11.70 84.78
CA SER A 301 -55.04 11.18 85.96
C SER A 301 -55.33 11.97 87.25
N LEU A 302 -56.08 13.08 87.15
CA LEU A 302 -56.52 13.84 88.31
C LEU A 302 -57.41 12.96 89.19
N LYS A 303 -56.91 12.68 90.40
CA LYS A 303 -57.67 12.00 91.46
C LYS A 303 -58.29 13.04 92.35
N CYS A 304 -59.50 12.77 92.83
CA CYS A 304 -60.14 13.60 93.83
C CYS A 304 -59.28 13.61 95.10
N THR A 305 -58.84 14.79 95.56
CA THR A 305 -57.99 14.91 96.76
C THR A 305 -58.66 14.31 98.00
N LYS A 306 -59.99 14.31 98.05
CA LYS A 306 -60.73 13.78 99.19
C LYS A 306 -60.96 12.27 99.16
N CYS A 307 -61.54 11.73 98.08
CA CYS A 307 -61.92 10.30 98.04
C CYS A 307 -60.90 9.41 97.32
N GLY A 308 -59.89 9.98 96.66
CA GLY A 308 -58.88 9.25 95.91
C GLY A 308 -59.38 8.61 94.61
N GLU A 309 -60.69 8.62 94.34
CA GLU A 309 -61.27 8.13 93.08
C GLU A 309 -60.87 9.03 91.91
N GLY A 310 -60.68 8.43 90.74
CA GLY A 310 -60.41 9.15 89.50
C GLY A 310 -61.59 10.03 89.10
N ILE A 311 -61.33 11.25 88.66
CA ILE A 311 -62.39 12.15 88.20
C ILE A 311 -62.82 11.69 86.78
N PRO A 312 -64.09 11.29 86.58
CA PRO A 312 -64.50 10.56 85.38
C PRO A 312 -64.48 11.41 84.10
N ARG A 313 -64.59 12.74 84.21
CA ARG A 313 -64.43 13.66 83.07
C ARG A 313 -63.66 14.91 83.50
N PRO A 314 -62.69 15.40 82.70
CA PRO A 314 -61.97 16.64 82.98
C PRO A 314 -62.88 17.86 83.13
N SER A 315 -64.02 17.88 82.44
CA SER A 315 -65.04 18.94 82.55
C SER A 315 -65.70 19.02 83.94
N ASP A 316 -65.60 17.96 84.74
CA ASP A 316 -66.33 17.80 86.00
C ASP A 316 -65.42 18.05 87.22
N VAL A 317 -64.18 18.50 86.98
CA VAL A 317 -63.22 18.84 88.03
C VAL A 317 -63.69 20.10 88.76
N PHE A 318 -63.99 19.97 90.05
CA PHE A 318 -64.21 21.11 90.93
C PHE A 318 -62.88 21.52 91.58
N VAL A 319 -62.33 22.67 91.21
CA VAL A 319 -61.11 23.21 91.83
C VAL A 319 -61.47 24.17 92.95
N ARG A 320 -60.94 23.93 94.15
CA ARG A 320 -61.07 24.87 95.28
C ARG A 320 -59.73 24.96 96.00
N SER A 321 -59.15 26.15 96.07
CA SER A 321 -57.80 26.38 96.62
C SER A 321 -56.72 25.51 95.95
N GLU A 322 -56.76 25.44 94.61
CA GLU A 322 -55.82 24.66 93.76
C GLU A 322 -55.89 23.12 93.89
N LEU A 323 -56.77 22.58 94.74
CA LEU A 323 -56.97 21.13 94.89
C LEU A 323 -58.16 20.62 94.03
N PRO A 324 -57.99 19.52 93.26
CA PRO A 324 -59.04 18.94 92.42
C PRO A 324 -59.99 18.00 93.17
N PHE A 325 -61.31 18.16 92.98
CA PHE A 325 -62.35 17.32 93.58
C PHE A 325 -63.31 16.76 92.53
N CYS A 326 -63.81 15.52 92.72
CA CYS A 326 -64.77 14.87 91.82
C CYS A 326 -66.21 15.38 91.95
N SER A 327 -66.53 16.13 93.01
CA SER A 327 -67.86 16.70 93.24
C SER A 327 -67.82 17.84 94.25
N THR A 328 -68.83 18.70 94.22
CA THR A 328 -69.04 19.76 95.22
C THR A 328 -69.21 19.22 96.64
N LYS A 329 -69.69 17.98 96.80
CA LYS A 329 -69.75 17.30 98.09
C LYS A 329 -68.36 16.97 98.64
N CYS A 330 -67.47 16.46 97.79
CA CYS A 330 -66.09 16.17 98.18
C CYS A 330 -65.30 17.44 98.52
N SER A 331 -65.49 18.52 97.76
CA SER A 331 -64.79 19.79 98.04
C SER A 331 -65.28 20.45 99.34
N ARG A 332 -66.58 20.49 99.60
CA ARG A 332 -67.11 21.09 100.85
C ARG A 332 -66.66 20.36 102.09
N SER A 333 -66.61 19.04 102.02
CA SER A 333 -66.34 18.20 103.18
C SER A 333 -64.85 17.99 103.47
N HIS A 334 -63.93 18.49 102.63
CA HIS A 334 -62.49 18.53 102.92
C HIS A 334 -62.11 19.75 103.78
N PHE A 335 -62.92 20.82 103.75
CA PHE A 335 -62.66 22.08 104.45
C PHE A 335 -63.59 22.32 105.65
N LEU A 336 -64.43 21.32 105.98
CA LEU A 336 -65.18 21.21 107.24
C LEU A 336 -64.47 20.17 108.08
#